data_AF-A0A7Y5C5F9-F1
#
_entry.id   AF-A0A7Y5C5F9-F1
#
_cell.length_a   1.000
_cell.length_b   1.000
_cell.length_c   1.000
_cell.angle_alpha   90.00
_cell.angle_beta   90.00
_cell.angle_gamma   90.00
#
_symmetry.space_group_name_H-M   'P 1'
#
loop_
_entity.id
_entity.type
_entity.pdbx_description
1 polymer ?
#
loop_
_entity_poly.entity_id
_entity_poly.type
_entity_poly.pdbx_seq_one_letter_code
_entity_poly.pdbx_strand_id
1 'polypeptide(L)'
;MSAAPQTSINHEYNRLPGRAKRLFGLFVNEKQRLYLGGDHLLVATNSYNYERYKRFYLADIQSLTIQKTGAGAVLSFILGIIAGLFATFAAAGYANQWDPVAQVVVLIIGGMFLGLLLINTAFGPTCQCHILTAVHEEPLYCLGRLYTAERVVEYLRAVIEGVQGTAGEMSAAAAQRVDRAANLREAAAMVRKDSGRLHLALFVMLLFDAILGAVVIFYRDAIPPSVSLVSTGTVLALVLASAIRQQGSDVPRSVRTPIWVALVFNVIMLTVMLYVAIVVQALQQSPDAAAAEVVQSGFITVGNAINFIVNSAVGAFGLYNLRVWRRAAAVQAEQQRVAGGESGQA
;
A
#
# COMPACT_ATOMS: atom_id res chain seq x y z
N MET A 1 -38.50 -9.72 43.79
CA MET A 1 -38.28 -9.72 42.33
C MET A 1 -38.94 -8.48 41.75
N SER A 2 -38.18 -7.40 41.59
CA SER A 2 -38.65 -6.18 40.91
C SER A 2 -37.83 -6.06 39.63
N ALA A 3 -38.45 -6.32 38.49
CA ALA A 3 -37.83 -6.16 37.19
C ALA A 3 -37.65 -4.66 36.95
N ALA A 4 -36.38 -4.23 36.86
CA ALA A 4 -36.05 -2.88 36.43
C ALA A 4 -36.61 -2.66 35.01
N PRO A 5 -37.22 -1.50 34.73
CA PRO A 5 -37.78 -1.23 33.43
C PRO A 5 -36.66 -1.15 32.39
N GLN A 6 -36.71 -2.04 31.40
CA GLN A 6 -35.94 -1.90 30.17
C GLN A 6 -36.47 -0.67 29.43
N THR A 7 -35.89 0.50 29.69
CA THR A 7 -36.03 1.66 28.83
C THR A 7 -35.36 1.34 27.50
N SER A 8 -36.16 0.88 26.53
CA SER A 8 -35.80 0.86 25.12
C SER A 8 -35.70 2.30 24.61
N ILE A 9 -34.58 2.96 24.94
CA ILE A 9 -34.25 4.22 24.30
C ILE A 9 -33.85 3.88 22.86
N ASN A 10 -34.76 4.08 21.92
CA ASN A 10 -34.47 4.17 20.49
C ASN A 10 -33.51 5.34 20.28
N HIS A 11 -32.21 5.11 20.45
CA HIS A 11 -31.18 6.07 20.09
C HIS A 11 -30.80 5.87 18.62
N GLU A 12 -31.36 6.76 17.83
CA GLU A 12 -31.07 7.11 16.45
C GLU A 12 -29.56 7.34 16.25
N TYR A 13 -28.83 6.30 15.81
CA TYR A 13 -27.40 6.41 15.51
C TYR A 13 -27.18 7.27 14.27
N ASN A 14 -26.53 8.43 14.45
CA ASN A 14 -26.20 9.32 13.35
C ASN A 14 -24.90 8.87 12.67
N ARG A 15 -25.00 8.50 11.40
CA ARG A 15 -23.84 8.03 10.64
C ARG A 15 -22.90 9.18 10.33
N LEU A 16 -21.63 9.04 10.71
CA LEU A 16 -20.59 10.01 10.40
C LEU A 16 -19.96 9.73 9.01
N PRO A 17 -19.47 10.78 8.32
CA PRO A 17 -18.82 10.62 7.04
C PRO A 17 -17.48 9.87 7.20
N GLY A 18 -17.09 9.16 6.15
CA GLY A 18 -15.94 8.26 6.17
C GLY A 18 -16.31 6.84 5.74
N ARG A 19 -15.38 6.20 5.03
CA ARG A 19 -15.48 4.80 4.63
C ARG A 19 -14.08 4.23 4.68
N ALA A 20 -13.87 3.18 5.44
CA ALA A 20 -12.59 2.50 5.42
C ALA A 20 -12.40 1.84 4.06
N LYS A 21 -11.52 2.43 3.26
CA LYS A 21 -10.94 1.80 2.07
C LYS A 21 -9.43 1.88 2.28
N ARG A 22 -8.83 0.87 2.90
CA ARG A 22 -7.38 0.70 2.82
C ARG A 22 -7.00 0.46 1.35
N LEU A 23 -5.79 0.87 1.00
CA LEU A 23 -5.25 0.96 -0.35
C LEU A 23 -5.61 -0.26 -1.20
N PHE A 24 -6.26 -0.02 -2.34
CA PHE A 24 -6.89 -1.00 -3.23
C PHE A 24 -7.96 -1.87 -2.53
N GLY A 25 -9.23 -1.55 -2.76
CA GLY A 25 -10.40 -2.32 -2.32
C GLY A 25 -10.50 -3.76 -2.86
N LEU A 26 -9.40 -4.34 -3.35
CA LEU A 26 -9.24 -5.74 -3.75
C LEU A 26 -8.79 -6.64 -2.59
N PHE A 27 -8.24 -6.11 -1.50
CA PHE A 27 -7.71 -6.93 -0.39
C PHE A 27 -8.06 -6.40 1.02
N VAL A 28 -9.16 -5.67 1.16
CA VAL A 28 -9.62 -5.20 2.48
C VAL A 28 -10.72 -6.11 2.99
N ASN A 29 -10.37 -7.00 3.90
CA ASN A 29 -11.33 -7.92 4.54
C ASN A 29 -12.24 -7.23 5.55
N GLU A 30 -11.95 -5.99 5.98
CA GLU A 30 -12.68 -5.30 7.07
C GLU A 30 -13.13 -3.89 6.66
N LYS A 31 -14.46 -3.67 6.60
CA LYS A 31 -15.09 -2.38 6.34
C LYS A 31 -15.47 -1.72 7.66
N GLN A 32 -14.85 -0.59 7.99
CA GLN A 32 -15.23 0.21 9.16
C GLN A 32 -16.16 1.37 8.81
N ARG A 33 -17.12 1.63 9.69
CA ARG A 33 -18.02 2.79 9.70
C ARG A 33 -18.14 3.36 11.10
N LEU A 34 -18.40 4.66 11.17
CA LEU A 34 -18.49 5.40 12.41
C LEU A 34 -19.91 5.94 12.59
N TYR A 35 -20.46 5.74 13.78
CA TYR A 35 -21.80 6.17 14.15
C TYR A 35 -21.73 6.90 15.48
N LEU A 36 -22.43 8.04 15.59
CA LEU A 36 -22.54 8.79 16.82
C LEU A 36 -23.85 8.42 17.51
N GLY A 37 -23.76 7.91 18.73
CA GLY A 37 -24.87 7.79 19.67
C GLY A 37 -24.94 9.02 20.58
N GLY A 38 -25.92 9.07 21.49
CA GLY A 38 -26.13 10.22 22.37
C GLY A 38 -24.95 10.50 23.32
N ASP A 39 -24.29 9.45 23.79
CA ASP A 39 -23.21 9.51 24.81
C ASP A 39 -21.91 8.81 24.37
N HIS A 40 -21.90 8.18 23.19
CA HIS A 40 -20.78 7.37 22.73
C HIS A 40 -20.61 7.39 21.21
N LEU A 41 -19.38 7.11 20.78
CA LEU A 41 -19.00 6.85 19.42
C LEU A 41 -18.95 5.33 19.19
N LEU A 42 -19.67 4.86 18.17
CA LEU A 42 -19.73 3.44 17.78
C LEU A 42 -18.92 3.23 16.50
N VAL A 43 -17.90 2.37 16.59
CA VAL A 43 -17.17 1.84 15.43
C VAL A 43 -17.76 0.48 15.09
N ALA A 44 -18.39 0.40 13.91
CA ALA A 44 -18.87 -0.86 13.34
C ALA A 44 -17.84 -1.35 12.33
N THR A 45 -17.23 -2.50 12.61
CA THR A 45 -16.29 -3.19 11.72
C THR A 45 -16.98 -4.41 11.15
N ASN A 46 -17.28 -4.37 9.86
CA ASN A 46 -17.90 -5.46 9.13
C ASN A 46 -16.83 -6.21 8.33
N SER A 47 -16.63 -7.47 8.69
CA SER A 47 -15.79 -8.42 7.96
C SER A 47 -16.67 -9.42 7.22
N TYR A 48 -16.10 -10.23 6.32
CA TYR A 48 -16.88 -11.19 5.54
C TYR A 48 -17.71 -12.17 6.41
N ASN A 49 -17.20 -12.58 7.58
CA ASN A 49 -17.82 -13.60 8.45
C ASN A 49 -18.30 -13.08 9.80
N TYR A 50 -18.00 -11.83 10.17
CA TYR A 50 -18.41 -11.28 11.47
C TYR A 50 -18.55 -9.77 11.43
N GLU A 51 -19.41 -9.26 12.29
CA GLU A 51 -19.54 -7.83 12.56
C GLU A 51 -19.12 -7.57 14.00
N ARG A 52 -18.17 -6.65 14.18
CA ARG A 52 -17.66 -6.24 15.48
C ARG A 52 -18.08 -4.80 15.73
N TYR A 53 -18.72 -4.59 16.88
CA TYR A 53 -19.11 -3.28 17.36
C TYR A 53 -18.24 -2.88 18.54
N LYS A 54 -17.64 -1.69 18.49
CA LYS A 54 -16.88 -1.12 19.59
C LYS A 54 -17.42 0.24 19.94
N ARG A 55 -17.72 0.46 21.23
CA ARG A 55 -18.24 1.73 21.77
C ARG A 55 -17.11 2.47 22.48
N PHE A 56 -17.06 3.77 22.27
CA PHE A 56 -16.16 4.70 22.94
C PHE A 56 -17.03 5.79 23.58
N TYR A 57 -17.15 5.81 24.90
CA TYR A 57 -17.92 6.84 25.59
C TYR A 57 -17.27 8.21 25.39
N LEU A 58 -18.07 9.23 25.07
CA LEU A 58 -17.56 10.57 24.78
C LEU A 58 -16.80 11.15 25.98
N ALA A 59 -17.21 10.81 27.21
CA ALA A 59 -16.53 11.19 28.44
C ALA A 59 -15.13 10.56 28.61
N ASP A 60 -14.85 9.44 27.95
CA ASP A 60 -13.59 8.69 28.08
C ASP A 60 -12.58 8.99 26.95
N ILE A 61 -13.01 9.73 25.92
CA ILE A 61 -12.14 10.11 24.79
C ILE A 61 -11.19 11.20 25.27
N GLN A 62 -9.90 10.90 25.27
CA GLN A 62 -8.88 11.84 25.73
C GLN A 62 -8.31 12.68 24.58
N SER A 63 -8.10 12.06 23.42
CA SER A 63 -7.64 12.78 22.24
C SER A 63 -8.01 12.06 20.94
N LEU A 64 -8.11 12.85 19.88
CA LEU A 64 -8.21 12.40 18.49
C LEU A 64 -7.00 12.96 17.74
N THR A 65 -6.17 12.09 17.20
CA THR A 65 -4.97 12.51 16.47
C THR A 65 -5.11 12.23 14.98
N ILE A 66 -4.69 13.18 14.15
CA ILE A 66 -4.63 13.04 12.69
C ILE A 66 -3.18 13.12 12.27
N GLN A 67 -2.69 12.07 11.60
CA GLN A 67 -1.34 12.02 11.07
C GLN A 67 -1.39 11.89 9.55
N LYS A 68 -0.82 12.87 8.84
CA LYS A 68 -0.69 12.83 7.37
C LYS A 68 0.22 11.67 6.98
N THR A 69 -0.18 10.90 5.96
CA THR A 69 0.60 9.77 5.45
C THR A 69 1.06 10.01 4.02
N GLY A 70 2.22 9.46 3.67
CA GLY A 70 2.75 9.50 2.29
C GLY A 70 2.06 8.53 1.33
N ALA A 71 1.19 7.63 1.82
CA ALA A 71 0.62 6.55 1.01
C ALA A 71 -0.13 7.04 -0.24
N GLY A 72 -0.92 8.12 -0.12
CA GLY A 72 -1.62 8.73 -1.24
C GLY A 72 -0.68 9.34 -2.28
N ALA A 73 0.40 9.99 -1.81
CA ALA A 73 1.42 10.57 -2.70
C ALA A 73 2.21 9.48 -3.44
N VAL A 74 2.57 8.40 -2.74
CA VAL A 74 3.24 7.24 -3.36
C VAL A 74 2.32 6.59 -4.40
N LEU A 75 1.03 6.40 -4.09
CA LEU A 75 0.07 5.88 -5.07
C LEU A 75 -0.06 6.80 -6.28
N SER A 76 -0.14 8.12 -6.09
CA SER A 76 -0.15 9.06 -7.21
C SER A 76 1.14 8.98 -8.04
N PHE A 77 2.29 8.84 -7.40
CA PHE A 77 3.56 8.68 -8.11
C PHE A 77 3.57 7.40 -8.98
N ILE A 78 3.11 6.28 -8.42
CA ILE A 78 2.99 5.00 -9.13
C ILE A 78 2.05 5.12 -10.33
N LEU A 79 0.83 5.63 -10.10
CA LEU A 79 -0.16 5.79 -11.15
C LEU A 79 0.33 6.78 -12.21
N GLY A 80 1.10 7.80 -11.81
CA GLY A 80 1.76 8.75 -12.71
C GLY A 80 2.80 8.09 -13.60
N ILE A 81 3.66 7.23 -13.06
CA ILE A 81 4.63 6.46 -13.87
C ILE A 81 3.90 5.57 -14.88
N ILE A 82 2.89 4.82 -14.43
CA ILE A 82 2.15 3.90 -15.30
C ILE A 82 1.40 4.69 -16.39
N ALA A 83 0.68 5.75 -16.01
CA ALA A 83 -0.04 6.58 -16.97
C ALA A 83 0.93 7.25 -17.96
N GLY A 84 2.07 7.75 -17.49
CA GLY A 84 3.13 8.33 -18.32
C GLY A 84 3.69 7.33 -19.33
N LEU A 85 3.96 6.10 -18.90
CA LEU A 85 4.41 5.02 -19.76
C LEU A 85 3.41 4.74 -20.89
N PHE A 86 2.13 4.58 -20.56
CA PHE A 86 1.09 4.36 -21.56
C PHE A 86 0.90 5.57 -22.49
N ALA A 87 1.05 6.79 -21.97
CA ALA A 87 1.03 7.99 -22.80
C ALA A 87 2.20 8.02 -23.80
N THR A 88 3.40 7.59 -23.39
CA THR A 88 4.54 7.48 -24.30
C THR A 88 4.31 6.39 -25.35
N PHE A 89 3.77 5.23 -24.97
CA PHE A 89 3.38 4.19 -25.94
C PHE A 89 2.33 4.68 -26.93
N ALA A 90 1.31 5.42 -26.46
CA ALA A 90 0.31 6.00 -27.34
C ALA A 90 0.92 7.03 -28.31
N ALA A 91 1.82 7.89 -27.83
CA ALA A 91 2.50 8.87 -28.69
C ALA A 91 3.39 8.18 -29.74
N ALA A 92 4.13 7.15 -29.35
CA ALA A 92 4.93 6.35 -30.27
C ALA A 92 4.05 5.61 -31.28
N GLY A 93 2.94 5.01 -30.84
CA GLY A 93 2.02 4.33 -31.75
C GLY A 93 1.36 5.26 -32.75
N TYR A 94 1.03 6.49 -32.34
CA TYR A 94 0.53 7.52 -33.25
C TYR A 94 1.57 7.96 -34.27
N ALA A 95 2.79 8.26 -33.82
CA ALA A 95 3.89 8.67 -34.71
C ALA A 95 4.27 7.59 -35.73
N ASN A 96 4.11 6.32 -35.36
CA ASN A 96 4.49 5.18 -36.18
C ASN A 96 3.30 4.51 -36.90
N GLN A 97 2.13 5.14 -36.90
CA GLN A 97 0.92 4.62 -37.56
C GLN A 97 0.61 3.16 -37.19
N TRP A 98 0.70 2.86 -35.89
CA TRP A 98 0.28 1.55 -35.38
C TRP A 98 -1.15 1.23 -35.82
N ASP A 99 -1.46 -0.06 -35.87
CA ASP A 99 -2.82 -0.53 -36.13
C ASP A 99 -3.82 0.23 -35.21
N PRO A 100 -4.91 0.78 -35.78
CA PRO A 100 -5.86 1.59 -35.02
C PRO A 100 -6.42 0.88 -33.78
N VAL A 101 -6.60 -0.44 -33.83
CA VAL A 101 -7.12 -1.21 -32.69
C VAL A 101 -6.09 -1.24 -31.57
N ALA A 102 -4.82 -1.50 -31.89
CA ALA A 102 -3.73 -1.48 -30.91
C ALA A 102 -3.61 -0.09 -30.24
N GLN A 103 -3.70 0.97 -31.04
CA GLN A 103 -3.66 2.35 -30.54
C GLN A 103 -4.80 2.66 -29.56
N VAL A 104 -6.03 2.23 -29.89
CA VAL A 104 -7.20 2.42 -29.02
C VAL A 104 -7.05 1.65 -27.70
N VAL A 105 -6.55 0.41 -27.74
CA VAL A 105 -6.33 -0.40 -26.53
C VAL A 105 -5.34 0.28 -25.57
N VAL A 106 -4.22 0.77 -26.09
CA VAL A 106 -3.20 1.48 -25.29
C VAL A 106 -3.80 2.74 -24.66
N LEU A 107 -4.58 3.51 -25.42
CA LEU A 107 -5.26 4.71 -24.92
C LEU A 107 -6.29 4.40 -23.83
N ILE A 108 -7.08 3.33 -23.96
CA ILE A 108 -8.06 2.92 -22.94
C ILE A 108 -7.35 2.57 -21.63
N ILE A 109 -6.30 1.76 -21.70
CA ILE A 109 -5.56 1.34 -20.50
C ILE A 109 -4.86 2.54 -19.86
N GLY A 110 -4.16 3.36 -20.65
CA GLY A 110 -3.51 4.58 -20.17
C GLY A 110 -4.50 5.57 -19.56
N GLY A 111 -5.64 5.77 -20.24
CA GLY A 111 -6.74 6.61 -19.77
C GLY A 111 -7.35 6.12 -18.46
N MET A 112 -7.47 4.81 -18.27
CA MET A 112 -7.92 4.23 -16.99
C MET A 112 -6.95 4.56 -15.85
N PHE A 113 -5.64 4.39 -16.03
CA PHE A 113 -4.64 4.72 -15.00
C PHE A 113 -4.57 6.22 -14.72
N LEU A 114 -4.67 7.04 -15.77
CA LEU A 114 -4.77 8.49 -15.62
C LEU A 114 -6.03 8.89 -14.85
N GLY A 115 -7.17 8.27 -15.15
CA GLY A 115 -8.41 8.47 -14.41
C GLY A 115 -8.26 8.12 -12.92
N LEU A 116 -7.63 6.98 -12.60
CA LEU A 116 -7.33 6.60 -11.22
C LEU A 116 -6.39 7.59 -10.53
N LEU A 117 -5.39 8.11 -11.24
CA LEU A 117 -4.47 9.13 -10.73
C LEU A 117 -5.22 10.42 -10.38
N LEU A 118 -6.06 10.89 -11.30
CA LEU A 118 -6.87 12.10 -11.12
C LEU A 118 -7.83 11.93 -9.95
N ILE A 119 -8.51 10.79 -9.86
CA ILE A 119 -9.40 10.47 -8.73
C ILE A 119 -8.63 10.46 -7.41
N ASN A 120 -7.46 9.80 -7.35
CA ASN A 120 -6.66 9.75 -6.12
C ASN A 120 -6.18 11.14 -5.68
N THR A 121 -5.82 11.98 -6.64
CA THR A 121 -5.33 13.35 -6.41
C THR A 121 -6.47 14.27 -6.00
N ALA A 122 -7.64 14.16 -6.64
CA ALA A 122 -8.84 14.92 -6.31
C ALA A 122 -9.38 14.63 -4.90
N PHE A 123 -9.24 13.38 -4.42
CA PHE A 123 -9.58 13.05 -3.02
C PHE A 123 -8.58 13.58 -1.98
N GLY A 124 -7.46 14.16 -2.41
CA GLY A 124 -6.49 14.81 -1.55
C GLY A 124 -5.61 13.84 -0.74
N PRO A 125 -4.79 14.36 0.18
CA PRO A 125 -3.81 13.57 0.93
C PRO A 125 -4.48 12.54 1.85
N THR A 126 -3.80 11.42 2.06
CA THR A 126 -4.23 10.35 2.98
C THR A 126 -3.76 10.64 4.40
N CYS A 127 -4.51 10.17 5.39
CA CYS A 127 -4.16 10.29 6.80
C CYS A 127 -4.45 8.99 7.57
N GLN A 128 -3.88 8.89 8.76
CA GLN A 128 -4.28 7.92 9.78
C GLN A 128 -4.85 8.71 10.96
N CYS A 129 -6.06 8.34 11.38
CA CYS A 129 -6.71 8.92 12.55
C CYS A 129 -6.67 7.91 13.69
N HIS A 130 -6.31 8.33 14.90
CA HIS A 130 -6.33 7.49 16.09
C HIS A 130 -7.18 8.12 17.18
N ILE A 131 -7.95 7.29 17.87
CA ILE A 131 -8.70 7.66 19.07
C ILE A 131 -7.95 7.14 20.28
N LEU A 132 -7.63 8.05 21.21
CA LEU A 132 -7.03 7.71 22.49
C LEU A 132 -8.10 7.76 23.57
N THR A 133 -8.27 6.66 24.28
CA THR A 133 -9.06 6.62 25.53
C THR A 133 -8.15 6.40 26.72
N ALA A 134 -8.72 6.44 27.92
CA ALA A 134 -8.01 6.13 29.15
C ALA A 134 -7.32 4.75 29.16
N VAL A 135 -7.79 3.81 28.33
CA VAL A 135 -7.35 2.41 28.35
C VAL A 135 -6.58 2.03 27.08
N HIS A 136 -6.87 2.63 25.92
CA HIS A 136 -6.27 2.19 24.66
C HIS A 136 -6.23 3.27 23.58
N GLU A 137 -5.26 3.15 22.67
CA GLU A 137 -5.21 3.88 21.40
C GLU A 137 -5.73 2.98 20.28
N GLU A 138 -6.73 3.43 19.53
CA GLU A 138 -7.25 2.66 18.39
C GLU A 138 -7.25 3.45 17.08
N PRO A 139 -6.75 2.88 15.98
CA PRO A 139 -6.84 3.52 14.68
C PRO A 139 -8.27 3.49 14.12
N LEU A 140 -8.76 4.65 13.69
CA LEU A 140 -10.04 4.83 13.00
C LEU A 140 -9.82 4.75 11.48
N TYR A 141 -9.85 3.53 10.91
CA TYR A 141 -9.55 3.33 9.48
C TYR A 141 -10.60 3.92 8.53
N CYS A 142 -11.78 4.30 9.04
CA CYS A 142 -12.81 4.96 8.25
C CYS A 142 -12.48 6.41 7.88
N LEU A 143 -11.53 7.03 8.58
CA LEU A 143 -11.07 8.41 8.37
C LEU A 143 -9.71 8.44 7.66
N GLY A 144 -9.64 7.84 6.47
CA GLY A 144 -8.38 7.68 5.71
C GLY A 144 -7.99 8.87 4.81
N ARG A 145 -8.87 9.87 4.65
CA ARG A 145 -8.62 11.08 3.86
C ARG A 145 -8.62 12.30 4.76
N LEU A 146 -7.62 13.16 4.60
CA LEU A 146 -7.35 14.27 5.51
C LEU A 146 -8.58 15.17 5.70
N TYR A 147 -9.17 15.62 4.59
CA TYR A 147 -10.35 16.48 4.63
C TYR A 147 -11.54 15.87 5.36
N THR A 148 -11.80 14.57 5.17
CA THR A 148 -12.88 13.88 5.89
C THR A 148 -12.54 13.71 7.36
N ALA A 149 -11.30 13.39 7.69
CA ALA A 149 -10.84 13.25 9.06
C ALA A 149 -10.95 14.57 9.83
N GLU A 150 -10.48 15.67 9.25
CA GLU A 150 -10.56 17.02 9.84
C GLU A 150 -12.01 17.40 10.13
N ARG A 151 -12.91 17.27 9.14
CA ARG A 151 -14.33 17.59 9.32
C ARG A 151 -15.01 16.74 10.41
N VAL A 152 -14.69 15.45 10.48
CA VAL A 152 -15.26 14.57 11.51
C VAL A 152 -14.68 14.87 12.88
N VAL A 153 -13.37 15.10 12.98
CA VAL A 153 -12.72 15.41 14.26
C VAL A 153 -13.17 16.77 14.79
N GLU A 154 -13.38 17.77 13.94
CA GLU A 154 -13.93 19.07 14.33
C GLU A 154 -15.36 18.92 14.88
N TYR A 155 -16.19 18.15 14.19
CA TYR A 155 -17.54 17.84 14.68
C TYR A 155 -17.52 17.08 16.02
N LEU A 156 -16.68 16.05 16.13
CA LEU A 156 -16.54 15.27 17.37
C LEU A 156 -15.97 16.11 18.51
N ARG A 157 -15.04 17.04 18.23
CA ARG A 157 -14.50 17.95 19.24
C ARG A 157 -15.62 18.74 19.90
N ALA A 158 -16.49 19.37 19.11
CA ALA A 158 -17.61 20.14 19.65
C ALA A 158 -18.54 19.30 20.54
N VAL A 159 -18.82 18.06 20.13
CA VAL A 159 -19.67 17.14 20.90
C VAL A 159 -18.98 16.66 22.20
N ILE A 160 -17.69 16.36 22.13
CA ILE A 160 -16.90 15.91 23.30
C ILE A 160 -16.75 17.05 24.31
N GLU A 161 -16.43 18.26 23.87
CA GLU A 161 -16.33 19.44 24.73
C GLU A 161 -17.68 19.77 25.40
N GLY A 162 -18.80 19.51 24.72
CA GLY A 162 -20.14 19.64 25.30
C GLY A 162 -20.40 18.67 26.47
N VAL A 163 -19.70 17.54 26.54
CA VAL A 163 -19.81 16.54 27.62
C VAL A 163 -18.73 16.72 28.69
N GLN A 164 -17.50 17.05 28.28
CA GLN A 164 -16.33 17.11 29.17
C GLN A 164 -16.03 18.51 29.72
N GLY A 165 -16.61 19.56 29.14
CA GLY A 165 -16.18 20.95 29.36
C GLY A 165 -15.00 21.34 28.45
N THR A 166 -14.65 22.63 28.44
CA THR A 166 -13.54 23.13 27.60
C THR A 166 -12.18 22.88 28.27
N ALA A 167 -11.17 22.55 27.47
CA ALA A 167 -9.84 22.18 27.97
C ALA A 167 -9.12 23.27 28.81
N GLY A 168 -9.61 24.52 28.78
CA GLY A 168 -9.05 25.65 29.53
C GLY A 168 -9.15 25.52 31.05
N GLU A 169 -10.05 24.69 31.58
CA GLU A 169 -10.28 24.53 33.03
C GLU A 169 -9.53 23.32 33.65
N MET A 170 -8.86 22.50 32.83
CA MET A 170 -8.27 21.21 33.23
C MET A 170 -6.73 21.19 33.28
N SER A 171 -6.09 22.34 33.48
CA SER A 171 -4.70 22.58 33.05
C SER A 171 -3.60 21.81 33.82
N ALA A 172 -3.84 21.31 35.04
CA ALA A 172 -2.83 20.53 35.77
C ALA A 172 -2.89 19.02 35.47
N ALA A 173 -4.08 18.45 35.31
CA ALA A 173 -4.25 17.02 34.99
C ALA A 173 -4.01 16.72 33.50
N ALA A 174 -4.25 17.69 32.62
CA ALA A 174 -3.98 17.56 31.19
C ALA A 174 -2.47 17.45 30.89
N ALA A 175 -1.62 18.21 31.59
CA ALA A 175 -0.17 18.16 31.42
C ALA A 175 0.43 16.79 31.77
N GLN A 176 0.05 16.21 32.92
CA GLN A 176 0.48 14.86 33.30
C GLN A 176 -0.04 13.76 32.35
N ARG A 177 -1.20 13.98 31.72
CA ARG A 177 -1.76 13.04 30.73
C ARG A 177 -1.05 13.12 29.38
N VAL A 178 -0.57 14.31 28.99
CA VAL A 178 0.26 14.49 27.78
C VAL A 178 1.61 13.79 27.94
N ASP A 179 2.26 13.90 29.10
CA ASP A 179 3.52 13.17 29.37
C ASP A 179 3.30 11.65 29.42
N ARG A 180 2.20 11.19 30.03
CA ARG A 180 1.84 9.77 29.99
C ARG A 180 1.52 9.29 28.57
N ALA A 181 0.83 10.09 27.77
CA ALA A 181 0.55 9.78 26.36
C ALA A 181 1.83 9.81 25.50
N ALA A 182 2.79 10.68 25.79
CA ALA A 182 4.10 10.69 25.15
C ALA A 182 4.91 9.43 25.48
N ASN A 183 4.91 9.01 26.75
CA ASN A 183 5.53 7.76 27.18
C ASN A 183 4.82 6.53 26.59
N LEU A 184 3.49 6.55 26.49
CA LEU A 184 2.71 5.52 25.79
C LEU A 184 2.97 5.54 24.28
N ARG A 185 3.28 6.69 23.67
CA ARG A 185 3.65 6.82 22.25
C ARG A 185 5.06 6.28 21.98
N GLU A 186 5.98 6.47 22.91
CA GLU A 186 7.30 5.83 22.88
C GLU A 186 7.18 4.30 23.04
N ALA A 187 6.24 3.84 23.86
CA ALA A 187 5.90 2.42 23.99
C ALA A 187 5.08 1.85 22.80
N ALA A 188 4.21 2.66 22.19
CA ALA A 188 3.36 2.32 21.04
C ALA A 188 4.03 2.52 19.69
N ALA A 189 5.24 3.12 19.66
CA ALA A 189 6.21 2.97 18.57
C ALA A 189 6.72 1.52 18.45
N MET A 190 5.92 0.53 18.86
CA MET A 190 6.01 -0.85 18.42
C MET A 190 5.99 -0.86 16.90
N VAL A 191 7.19 -1.02 16.36
CA VAL A 191 7.47 -1.25 14.96
C VAL A 191 6.43 -2.22 14.38
N ARG A 192 5.71 -1.81 13.32
CA ARG A 192 4.64 -2.63 12.76
C ARG A 192 5.21 -3.98 12.30
N LYS A 193 4.75 -5.07 12.91
CA LYS A 193 5.16 -6.42 12.53
C LYS A 193 4.68 -6.77 11.13
N ASP A 194 5.59 -7.05 10.21
CA ASP A 194 5.26 -7.52 8.86
C ASP A 194 5.29 -9.05 8.75
N SER A 195 4.41 -9.63 7.94
CA SER A 195 4.36 -11.09 7.71
C SER A 195 5.34 -11.58 6.65
N GLY A 196 5.92 -10.67 5.86
CA GLY A 196 6.84 -10.97 4.80
C GLY A 196 6.21 -11.55 3.53
N ARG A 197 4.87 -11.71 3.46
CA ARG A 197 4.23 -12.46 2.36
C ARG A 197 4.34 -11.75 1.01
N LEU A 198 4.20 -10.42 0.99
CA LEU A 198 4.35 -9.63 -0.23
C LEU A 198 5.80 -9.63 -0.73
N HIS A 199 6.76 -9.54 0.19
CA HIS A 199 8.19 -9.68 -0.13
C HIS A 199 8.50 -11.05 -0.74
N LEU A 200 7.91 -12.13 -0.20
CA LEU A 200 8.05 -13.47 -0.77
C LEU A 200 7.49 -13.54 -2.19
N ALA A 201 6.26 -13.06 -2.40
CA ALA A 201 5.62 -13.06 -3.71
C ALA A 201 6.46 -12.29 -4.74
N LEU A 202 6.98 -11.11 -4.35
CA LEU A 202 7.89 -10.33 -5.19
C LEU A 202 9.13 -11.13 -5.59
N PHE A 203 9.86 -11.70 -4.64
CA PHE A 203 11.13 -12.37 -4.96
C PHE A 203 10.92 -13.66 -5.77
N VAL A 204 9.82 -14.39 -5.54
CA VAL A 204 9.43 -15.52 -6.39
C VAL A 204 9.09 -15.05 -7.80
N MET A 205 8.34 -13.94 -7.93
CA MET A 205 7.98 -13.39 -9.23
C MET A 205 9.21 -12.90 -10.02
N LEU A 206 10.23 -12.33 -9.34
CA LEU A 206 11.50 -11.97 -9.98
C LEU A 206 12.23 -13.19 -10.54
N LEU A 207 12.27 -14.31 -9.80
CA LEU A 207 12.86 -15.55 -10.32
C LEU A 207 12.06 -16.12 -11.50
N PHE A 208 10.74 -16.06 -11.43
CA PHE A 208 9.88 -16.46 -12.54
C PHE A 208 10.13 -15.59 -13.79
N ASP A 209 10.21 -14.27 -13.63
CA ASP A 209 10.52 -13.34 -14.72
C ASP A 209 11.90 -13.61 -15.33
N ALA A 210 12.90 -13.94 -14.50
CA ALA A 210 14.21 -14.36 -14.99
C ALA A 210 14.12 -15.64 -15.85
N ILE A 211 13.37 -16.65 -15.41
CA ILE A 211 13.15 -17.89 -16.19
C ILE A 211 12.47 -17.58 -17.53
N LEU A 212 11.46 -16.71 -17.56
CA LEU A 212 10.85 -16.27 -18.81
C LEU A 212 11.88 -15.61 -19.74
N GLY A 213 12.73 -14.73 -19.20
CA GLY A 213 13.82 -14.12 -19.94
C GLY A 213 14.79 -15.15 -20.54
N ALA A 214 15.16 -16.18 -19.77
CA ALA A 214 15.98 -17.28 -20.26
C ALA A 214 15.29 -18.05 -21.40
N VAL A 215 13.99 -18.35 -21.28
CA VAL A 215 13.24 -19.02 -22.34
C VAL A 215 13.22 -18.18 -23.61
N VAL A 216 13.01 -16.85 -23.53
CA VAL A 216 13.05 -15.97 -24.71
C VAL A 216 14.43 -15.97 -25.39
N ILE A 217 15.52 -16.07 -24.63
CA ILE A 217 16.89 -16.13 -25.20
C ILE A 217 17.08 -17.40 -26.04
N PHE A 218 16.63 -18.56 -25.55
CA PHE A 218 16.83 -19.84 -26.23
C PHE A 218 15.72 -20.18 -27.24
N TYR A 219 14.53 -19.62 -27.04
CA TYR A 219 13.33 -19.89 -27.82
C TYR A 219 12.59 -18.58 -28.11
N ARG A 220 13.16 -17.79 -29.04
CA ARG A 220 12.76 -16.42 -29.37
C ARG A 220 11.26 -16.21 -29.54
N ASP A 221 10.57 -17.17 -30.13
CA ASP A 221 9.14 -17.10 -30.46
C ASP A 221 8.25 -17.92 -29.52
N ALA A 222 8.81 -18.57 -28.50
CA ALA A 222 8.04 -19.41 -27.58
C ALA A 222 7.15 -18.60 -26.63
N ILE A 223 7.51 -17.34 -26.36
CA ILE A 223 6.80 -16.48 -25.42
C ILE A 223 6.30 -15.24 -26.17
N PRO A 224 4.97 -15.06 -26.29
CA PRO A 224 4.41 -13.83 -26.84
C PRO A 224 4.85 -12.61 -26.01
N PRO A 225 5.19 -11.46 -26.65
CA PRO A 225 5.60 -10.25 -25.94
C PRO A 225 4.61 -9.76 -24.87
N SER A 226 3.31 -10.05 -25.04
CA SER A 226 2.26 -9.75 -24.07
C SER A 226 2.47 -10.45 -22.73
N VAL A 227 3.01 -11.68 -22.72
CA VAL A 227 3.30 -12.43 -21.49
C VAL A 227 4.41 -11.75 -20.70
N SER A 228 5.50 -11.35 -21.37
CA SER A 228 6.60 -10.62 -20.73
C SER A 228 6.15 -9.25 -20.20
N LEU A 229 5.26 -8.57 -20.91
CA LEU A 229 4.67 -7.30 -20.46
C LEU A 229 3.83 -7.48 -19.19
N VAL A 230 2.97 -8.52 -19.14
CA VAL A 230 2.15 -8.83 -17.95
C VAL A 230 3.04 -9.21 -16.77
N SER A 231 4.09 -10.00 -17.00
CA SER A 231 5.07 -10.39 -15.99
C SER A 231 5.75 -9.15 -15.39
N THR A 232 6.30 -8.29 -16.24
CA THR A 232 6.96 -7.04 -15.85
C THR A 232 6.01 -6.11 -15.07
N GLY A 233 4.77 -5.94 -15.54
CA GLY A 233 3.75 -5.16 -14.84
C GLY A 233 3.42 -5.73 -13.46
N THR A 234 3.36 -7.05 -13.33
CA THR A 234 3.14 -7.74 -12.05
C THR A 234 4.32 -7.54 -11.08
N VAL A 235 5.56 -7.65 -11.57
CA VAL A 235 6.78 -7.34 -10.80
C VAL A 235 6.73 -5.91 -10.28
N LEU A 236 6.47 -4.93 -11.15
CA LEU A 236 6.36 -3.52 -10.77
C LEU A 236 5.30 -3.30 -9.68
N ALA A 237 4.11 -3.88 -9.84
CA ALA A 237 3.05 -3.79 -8.84
C ALA A 237 3.47 -4.38 -7.48
N LEU A 238 4.14 -5.54 -7.47
CA LEU A 238 4.63 -6.21 -6.26
C LEU A 238 5.79 -5.45 -5.59
N VAL A 239 6.70 -4.88 -6.37
CA VAL A 239 7.80 -4.03 -5.88
C VAL A 239 7.21 -2.84 -5.14
N LEU A 240 6.26 -2.16 -5.76
CA LEU A 240 5.62 -0.97 -5.20
C LEU A 240 4.78 -1.29 -3.96
N ALA A 241 3.98 -2.35 -4.00
CA ALA A 241 3.22 -2.82 -2.85
C ALA A 241 4.15 -3.18 -1.67
N SER A 242 5.27 -3.83 -1.95
CA SER A 242 6.30 -4.16 -0.96
C SER A 242 7.01 -2.92 -0.42
N ALA A 243 7.31 -1.94 -1.29
CA ALA A 243 7.96 -0.68 -0.92
C ALA A 243 7.09 0.22 -0.04
N ILE A 244 5.77 0.22 -0.26
CA ILE A 244 4.81 0.89 0.61
C ILE A 244 4.72 0.18 1.95
N ARG A 245 4.62 -1.16 1.91
CA ARG A 245 4.39 -1.97 3.12
C ARG A 245 5.61 -2.02 4.05
N GLN A 246 6.82 -1.81 3.55
CA GLN A 246 8.01 -1.70 4.40
C GLN A 246 8.13 -0.36 5.16
N GLN A 247 7.34 0.67 4.82
CA GLN A 247 7.36 1.94 5.55
C GLN A 247 6.82 1.74 6.97
N GLY A 248 7.67 1.96 7.97
CA GLY A 248 7.34 1.81 9.40
C GLY A 248 7.21 0.37 9.90
N SER A 249 7.72 -0.62 9.16
CA SER A 249 7.74 -2.03 9.60
C SER A 249 9.06 -2.47 10.21
N ASP A 250 9.08 -3.68 10.77
CA ASP A 250 10.24 -4.36 11.39
C ASP A 250 11.13 -5.07 10.37
N VAL A 251 10.84 -4.90 9.08
CA VAL A 251 11.60 -5.53 7.99
C VAL A 251 13.04 -4.97 8.00
N PRO A 252 14.08 -5.82 8.07
CA PRO A 252 15.46 -5.37 8.14
C PRO A 252 15.94 -4.78 6.81
N ARG A 253 16.96 -3.91 6.85
CA ARG A 253 17.55 -3.27 5.66
C ARG A 253 17.94 -4.27 4.57
N SER A 254 18.43 -5.46 4.94
CA SER A 254 18.82 -6.52 4.00
C SER A 254 17.66 -7.04 3.13
N VAL A 255 16.42 -6.97 3.60
CA VAL A 255 15.22 -7.30 2.82
C VAL A 255 14.68 -6.09 2.05
N ARG A 256 14.93 -4.86 2.55
CA ARG A 256 14.50 -3.61 1.89
C ARG A 256 15.34 -3.25 0.67
N THR A 257 16.66 -3.39 0.77
CA THR A 257 17.59 -3.00 -0.31
C THR A 257 17.27 -3.69 -1.64
N PRO A 258 17.02 -5.02 -1.70
CA PRO A 258 16.69 -5.72 -2.95
C PRO A 258 15.42 -5.19 -3.63
N ILE A 259 14.46 -4.68 -2.87
CA ILE A 259 13.20 -4.12 -3.41
C ILE A 259 13.49 -2.81 -4.16
N TRP A 260 14.33 -1.95 -3.60
CA TRP A 260 14.75 -0.72 -4.26
C TRP A 260 15.63 -0.97 -5.48
N VAL A 261 16.54 -1.96 -5.38
CA VAL A 261 17.35 -2.39 -6.53
C VAL A 261 16.44 -2.90 -7.65
N ALA A 262 15.47 -3.76 -7.35
CA ALA A 262 14.48 -4.24 -8.32
C ALA A 262 13.69 -3.09 -8.95
N LEU A 263 13.24 -2.11 -8.14
CA LEU A 263 12.50 -0.95 -8.64
C LEU A 263 13.32 -0.14 -9.65
N VAL A 264 14.50 0.30 -9.23
CA VAL A 264 15.39 1.13 -10.06
C VAL A 264 15.76 0.40 -11.34
N PHE A 265 16.13 -0.88 -11.23
CA PHE A 265 16.47 -1.70 -12.38
C PHE A 265 15.31 -1.83 -13.36
N ASN A 266 14.10 -2.19 -12.89
CA ASN A 266 12.95 -2.37 -13.77
C ASN A 266 12.52 -1.05 -14.43
N VAL A 267 12.63 0.09 -13.73
CA VAL A 267 12.38 1.41 -14.32
C VAL A 267 13.39 1.71 -15.43
N ILE A 268 14.69 1.52 -15.17
CA ILE A 268 15.74 1.75 -16.18
C ILE A 268 15.53 0.83 -17.39
N MET A 269 15.36 -0.47 -17.16
CA MET A 269 15.15 -1.44 -18.25
C MET A 269 13.93 -1.10 -19.09
N LEU A 270 12.83 -0.72 -18.46
CA LEU A 270 11.62 -0.30 -19.16
C LEU A 270 11.87 0.94 -20.03
N THR A 271 12.60 1.94 -19.50
CA THR A 271 12.97 3.14 -20.26
C THR A 271 13.87 2.80 -21.46
N VAL A 272 14.89 1.95 -21.27
CA VAL A 272 15.79 1.56 -22.36
C VAL A 272 15.03 0.73 -23.40
N MET A 273 14.17 -0.20 -22.99
CA MET A 273 13.34 -1.01 -23.89
C MET A 273 12.41 -0.14 -24.73
N LEU A 274 11.79 0.87 -24.11
CA LEU A 274 10.95 1.83 -24.81
C LEU A 274 11.74 2.65 -25.82
N TYR A 275 12.93 3.13 -25.45
CA TYR A 275 13.81 3.86 -26.36
C TYR A 275 14.23 3.01 -27.56
N VAL A 276 14.66 1.77 -27.34
CA VAL A 276 15.06 0.89 -28.44
C VAL A 276 13.88 0.51 -29.33
N ALA A 277 12.70 0.28 -28.78
CA ALA A 277 11.50 0.05 -29.58
C ALA A 277 11.22 1.22 -30.54
N ILE A 278 11.37 2.46 -30.07
CA ILE A 278 11.22 3.67 -30.91
C ILE A 278 12.30 3.71 -32.01
N VAL A 279 13.56 3.43 -31.68
CA VAL A 279 14.67 3.44 -32.65
C VAL A 279 14.51 2.35 -33.72
N VAL A 280 14.20 1.12 -33.30
CA VAL A 280 13.96 -0.01 -34.22
C VAL A 280 12.82 0.33 -35.18
N GLN A 281 11.73 0.89 -34.66
CA GLN A 281 10.59 1.28 -35.48
C GLN A 281 10.95 2.37 -36.50
N ALA A 282 11.75 3.37 -36.09
CA ALA A 282 12.22 4.41 -37.00
C ALA A 282 13.13 3.83 -38.10
N LEU A 283 14.01 2.87 -37.77
CA LEU A 283 14.87 2.18 -38.73
C LEU A 283 14.05 1.32 -39.71
N GLN A 284 12.96 0.69 -39.26
CA GLN A 284 12.09 -0.09 -40.15
C GLN A 284 11.41 0.76 -41.24
N GLN A 285 11.23 2.05 -40.99
CA GLN A 285 10.69 3.00 -41.99
C GLN A 285 11.78 3.59 -42.89
N SER A 286 13.05 3.34 -42.58
CA SER A 286 14.20 3.81 -43.37
C SER A 286 14.57 2.82 -44.48
N PRO A 287 15.34 3.24 -45.51
CA PRO A 287 15.90 2.33 -46.51
C PRO A 287 16.76 1.20 -45.92
N ASP A 288 17.27 1.40 -44.69
CA ASP A 288 18.14 0.47 -43.96
C ASP A 288 17.33 -0.44 -43.01
N ALA A 289 16.15 -0.91 -43.42
CA ALA A 289 15.28 -1.77 -42.60
C ALA A 289 15.98 -3.04 -42.08
N ALA A 290 16.97 -3.56 -42.81
CA ALA A 290 17.81 -4.68 -42.36
C ALA A 290 18.61 -4.35 -41.08
N ALA A 291 19.03 -3.10 -40.90
CA ALA A 291 19.70 -2.66 -39.67
C ALA A 291 18.75 -2.72 -38.46
N ALA A 292 17.45 -2.49 -38.66
CA ALA A 292 16.45 -2.57 -37.60
C ALA A 292 16.37 -3.99 -37.01
N GLU A 293 16.42 -5.03 -37.85
CA GLU A 293 16.36 -6.42 -37.40
C GLU A 293 17.60 -6.81 -36.59
N VAL A 294 18.79 -6.35 -37.01
CA VAL A 294 20.05 -6.57 -36.29
C VAL A 294 20.03 -5.86 -34.93
N VAL A 295 19.59 -4.59 -34.88
CA VAL A 295 19.48 -3.83 -33.63
C VAL A 295 18.44 -4.47 -32.70
N GLN A 296 17.27 -4.85 -33.23
CA GLN A 296 16.20 -5.46 -32.44
C GLN A 296 16.61 -6.82 -31.88
N SER A 297 17.24 -7.69 -32.69
CA SER A 297 17.69 -9.01 -32.25
C SER A 297 18.78 -8.91 -31.19
N GLY A 298 19.82 -8.12 -31.43
CA GLY A 298 20.90 -7.92 -30.46
C GLY A 298 20.38 -7.37 -29.14
N PHE A 299 19.48 -6.38 -29.19
CA PHE A 299 18.94 -5.77 -27.98
C PHE A 299 17.99 -6.69 -27.20
N ILE A 300 17.13 -7.45 -27.89
CA ILE A 300 16.29 -8.46 -27.22
C ILE A 300 17.16 -9.48 -26.49
N THR A 301 18.20 -10.01 -27.14
CA THR A 301 19.08 -11.01 -26.53
C THR A 301 19.87 -10.44 -25.34
N VAL A 302 20.53 -9.29 -25.51
CA VAL A 302 21.33 -8.66 -24.45
C VAL A 302 20.44 -8.17 -23.30
N GLY A 303 19.30 -7.53 -23.63
CA GLY A 303 18.35 -7.03 -22.64
C GLY A 303 17.76 -8.15 -21.79
N ASN A 304 17.36 -9.27 -22.40
CA ASN A 304 16.87 -10.43 -21.67
C ASN A 304 17.98 -11.12 -20.85
N ALA A 305 19.23 -11.15 -21.34
CA ALA A 305 20.35 -11.69 -20.57
C ALA A 305 20.63 -10.85 -19.31
N ILE A 306 20.63 -9.52 -19.44
CA ILE A 306 20.77 -8.61 -18.30
C ILE A 306 19.60 -8.80 -17.33
N ASN A 307 18.37 -8.87 -17.85
CA ASN A 307 17.17 -9.10 -17.02
C ASN A 307 17.27 -10.42 -16.25
N PHE A 308 17.63 -11.51 -16.92
CA PHE A 308 17.86 -12.82 -16.30
C PHE A 308 18.88 -12.73 -15.15
N ILE A 309 20.05 -12.12 -15.39
CA ILE A 309 21.11 -12.03 -14.39
C ILE A 309 20.64 -11.22 -13.17
N VAL A 310 20.09 -10.04 -13.39
CA VAL A 310 19.72 -9.13 -12.30
C VAL A 310 18.52 -9.67 -11.52
N ASN A 311 17.45 -10.10 -12.19
CA ASN A 311 16.27 -10.63 -11.51
C ASN A 311 16.57 -11.95 -10.78
N SER A 312 17.44 -12.80 -11.32
CA SER A 312 17.92 -14.00 -10.62
C SER A 312 18.70 -13.63 -9.35
N ALA A 313 19.66 -12.70 -9.46
CA ALA A 313 20.47 -12.28 -8.32
C ALA A 313 19.64 -11.61 -7.23
N VAL A 314 18.79 -10.65 -7.60
CA VAL A 314 17.93 -9.91 -6.66
C VAL A 314 16.87 -10.82 -6.06
N GLY A 315 16.23 -11.68 -6.86
CA GLY A 315 15.25 -12.65 -6.39
C GLY A 315 15.85 -13.67 -5.41
N ALA A 316 16.99 -14.27 -5.75
CA ALA A 316 17.66 -15.25 -4.89
C ALA A 316 18.18 -14.62 -3.60
N PHE A 317 18.86 -13.47 -3.69
CA PHE A 317 19.36 -12.74 -2.52
C PHE A 317 18.21 -12.27 -1.62
N GLY A 318 17.13 -11.76 -2.21
CA GLY A 318 15.93 -11.35 -1.47
C GLY A 318 15.28 -12.52 -0.73
N LEU A 319 15.11 -13.68 -1.38
CA LEU A 319 14.58 -14.89 -0.75
C LEU A 319 15.45 -15.39 0.40
N TYR A 320 16.77 -15.40 0.22
CA TYR A 320 17.71 -15.81 1.25
C TYR A 320 17.55 -14.94 2.50
N ASN A 321 17.62 -13.61 2.35
CA ASN A 321 17.49 -12.67 3.47
C ASN A 321 16.10 -12.73 4.12
N LEU A 322 15.04 -12.91 3.32
CA LEU A 322 13.69 -13.05 3.85
C LEU A 322 13.53 -14.32 4.70
N ARG A 323 14.14 -15.43 4.29
CA ARG A 323 14.16 -16.69 5.07
C ARG A 323 14.93 -16.53 6.37
N VAL A 324 16.11 -15.90 6.33
CA VAL A 324 16.93 -15.63 7.52
C VAL A 324 16.14 -14.79 8.53
N TRP A 325 15.54 -13.68 8.07
CA TRP A 325 14.74 -12.82 8.93
C TRP A 325 13.54 -13.53 9.54
N ARG A 326 12.77 -14.31 8.75
CA ARG A 326 11.63 -15.06 9.28
C ARG A 326 12.02 -16.10 10.34
N ARG A 327 13.17 -16.77 10.17
CA ARG A 327 13.70 -17.69 11.17
C ARG A 327 14.08 -16.97 12.45
N ALA A 328 14.78 -15.84 12.36
CA ALA A 328 15.14 -15.02 13.52
C ALA A 328 13.88 -14.54 14.27
N ALA A 329 12.87 -14.06 13.54
CA ALA A 329 11.61 -13.62 14.14
C ALA A 329 10.82 -14.76 14.80
N ALA A 330 10.90 -15.99 14.27
CA ALA A 330 10.28 -17.17 14.87
C ALA A 330 10.97 -17.57 16.19
N VAL A 331 12.31 -17.59 16.22
CA VAL A 331 13.09 -17.89 17.43
C VAL A 331 12.82 -16.87 18.53
N GLN A 332 12.77 -15.58 18.20
CA GLN A 332 12.43 -14.53 19.16
C GLN A 332 11.01 -14.69 19.72
N ALA A 333 10.04 -15.06 18.88
CA ALA A 333 8.67 -15.30 19.32
C ALA A 333 8.55 -16.51 20.25
N GLU A 334 9.37 -17.55 20.04
CA GLU A 334 9.43 -18.72 20.91
C GLU A 334 10.09 -18.41 22.26
N GLN A 335 11.22 -17.68 22.25
CA GLN A 335 11.88 -17.21 23.47
C GLN A 335 10.95 -16.35 24.33
N GLN A 336 10.17 -15.44 23.71
CA GLN A 336 9.18 -14.64 24.42
C GLN A 336 8.05 -15.47 25.03
N ARG A 337 7.63 -16.57 24.37
CA ARG A 337 6.61 -17.48 24.91
C ARG A 337 7.11 -18.26 26.11
N VAL A 338 8.34 -18.76 26.06
CA VAL A 338 8.96 -19.49 27.18
C VAL A 338 9.11 -18.55 28.39
N ALA A 339 9.68 -17.36 28.18
CA ALA A 339 9.86 -16.38 29.25
C ALA A 339 8.53 -15.90 29.87
N GLY A 340 7.46 -15.77 29.08
CA GLY A 340 6.14 -15.40 29.60
C GLY A 340 5.39 -16.55 30.29
N GLY A 341 5.68 -17.80 29.97
CA GLY A 341 5.07 -18.98 30.58
C GLY A 341 5.54 -19.24 32.01
N GLU A 342 6.80 -18.94 32.31
CA GLU A 342 7.38 -19.12 33.66
C GLU A 342 6.82 -18.11 34.68
N SER A 343 6.33 -16.95 34.25
CA SER A 343 5.71 -15.96 35.14
C SER A 343 4.27 -16.27 35.60
N GLY A 344 3.64 -17.32 35.04
CA GLY A 344 2.24 -17.68 35.33
C GLY A 344 2.05 -18.82 36.33
N GLN A 345 3.13 -19.37 36.89
CA GLN A 345 3.09 -20.53 37.81
C GLN A 345 3.62 -20.22 39.23
N ALA A 346 3.86 -18.96 39.57
CA ALA A 346 4.31 -18.54 40.91
C ALA A 346 3.17 -17.94 41.74
#